data_AF-A0A961X094-F1
#
_entry.id   AF-A0A961X094-F1
#
_cell.length_a   1.000
_cell.length_b   1.000
_cell.length_c   1.000
_cell.angle_alpha   90.00
_cell.angle_beta   90.00
_cell.angle_gamma   90.00
#
_symmetry.space_group_name_H-M   'P 1'
#
loop_
_entity.id
_entity.type
_entity.pdbx_description
1 polymer ?
#
loop_
_entity_poly.entity_id
_entity_poly.type
_entity_poly.pdbx_seq_one_letter_code
_entity_poly.pdbx_strand_id
1 'polypeptide(L)'
;MNKTINNRAWFLVLPVFILVAFNALIPLMTVVNYSIQETFGNNVFLWSGTTWFQQILHDTNFHDSLKRQIIFTGLVLLIQVPLGLVIALCMPRKGPWV
;
A
#
# COMPACT_ATOMS: atom_id res chain seq x y z
N MET A 1 -28.84 7.77 25.16
CA MET A 1 -28.68 7.41 23.73
C MET A 1 -28.35 5.92 23.65
N ASN A 2 -29.36 5.06 23.52
CA ASN A 2 -29.16 3.60 23.41
C ASN A 2 -28.93 3.25 21.94
N LYS A 3 -27.66 3.11 21.55
CA LYS A 3 -27.30 2.64 20.20
C LYS A 3 -27.56 1.13 20.17
N THR A 4 -28.57 0.70 19.42
CA THR A 4 -28.82 -0.72 19.18
C THR A 4 -27.64 -1.28 18.39
N ILE A 5 -26.84 -2.15 19.02
CA ILE A 5 -25.70 -2.81 18.38
C ILE A 5 -26.27 -3.85 17.41
N ASN A 6 -26.25 -3.54 16.12
CA ASN A 6 -26.67 -4.46 15.07
C ASN A 6 -25.47 -4.83 14.19
N ASN A 7 -24.94 -6.04 14.39
CA ASN A 7 -23.81 -6.56 13.63
C ASN A 7 -24.16 -6.94 12.18
N ARG A 8 -25.44 -6.92 11.80
CA ARG A 8 -25.86 -7.24 10.42
C ARG A 8 -25.38 -6.20 9.39
N ALA A 9 -25.00 -5.00 9.83
CA ALA A 9 -24.42 -3.97 8.97
C ALA A 9 -23.11 -4.43 8.30
N TRP A 10 -22.36 -5.36 8.91
CA TRP A 10 -21.14 -5.92 8.31
C TRP A 10 -21.41 -6.72 7.03
N PHE A 11 -22.59 -7.32 6.89
CA PHE A 11 -22.98 -8.00 5.64
C PHE A 11 -23.15 -7.03 4.46
N LEU A 12 -23.44 -5.75 4.72
CA LEU A 12 -23.52 -4.72 3.68
C LEU A 12 -22.13 -4.30 3.18
N VAL A 13 -21.09 -4.47 4.00
CA VAL A 13 -19.69 -4.16 3.66
C VAL A 13 -19.03 -5.31 2.91
N LEU A 14 -19.46 -6.55 3.17
CA LEU A 14 -18.89 -7.78 2.64
C LEU A 14 -18.76 -7.80 1.09
N PRO A 15 -19.72 -7.33 0.28
CA PRO A 15 -19.57 -7.29 -1.18
C PRO A 15 -18.42 -6.40 -1.64
N VAL A 16 -18.29 -5.20 -1.06
CA VAL A 16 -17.22 -4.26 -1.40
C VAL A 16 -15.87 -4.81 -0.96
N PHE A 17 -15.80 -5.39 0.25
CA PHE A 17 -14.59 -6.01 0.76
C PHE A 17 -14.09 -7.14 -0.16
N ILE A 18 -14.99 -8.03 -0.59
CA ILE A 18 -14.65 -9.13 -1.49
C ILE A 18 -14.14 -8.59 -2.83
N LEU A 19 -14.82 -7.60 -3.41
CA LEU A 19 -14.41 -7.00 -4.68
C LEU A 19 -13.01 -6.40 -4.59
N VAL A 20 -12.74 -5.58 -3.57
CA VAL A 20 -11.42 -4.96 -3.34
C VAL A 20 -10.35 -6.02 -3.08
N ALA A 21 -10.67 -7.05 -2.29
CA ALA A 21 -9.75 -8.14 -2.02
C ALA A 21 -9.36 -8.89 -3.30
N PHE A 22 -10.31 -9.28 -4.16
CA PHE A 22 -9.99 -9.93 -5.43
C PHE A 22 -9.15 -9.02 -6.35
N ASN A 23 -9.50 -7.74 -6.43
CA ASN A 23 -8.78 -6.79 -7.27
C ASN A 23 -7.31 -6.61 -6.84
N ALA A 24 -7.03 -6.66 -5.53
CA ALA A 24 -5.68 -6.56 -4.99
C ALA A 24 -4.93 -7.90 -5.01
N LEU A 25 -5.61 -9.01 -4.74
CA LEU A 25 -4.98 -10.34 -4.59
C LEU A 25 -4.51 -10.92 -5.92
N ILE A 26 -5.29 -10.78 -6.99
CA ILE A 26 -4.93 -11.38 -8.29
C ILE A 26 -3.60 -10.79 -8.81
N PRO A 27 -3.40 -9.46 -8.85
CA PRO A 27 -2.11 -8.88 -9.21
C PRO A 27 -1.00 -9.22 -8.20
N LEU A 28 -1.32 -9.35 -6.92
CA LEU A 28 -0.33 -9.72 -5.92
C LEU A 28 0.19 -11.14 -6.15
N MET A 29 -0.68 -12.08 -6.55
CA MET A 29 -0.27 -13.43 -6.92
C MET A 29 0.70 -13.44 -8.10
N THR A 30 0.52 -12.58 -9.11
CA THR A 30 1.46 -12.49 -10.24
C THR A 30 2.79 -11.89 -9.83
N VAL A 31 2.79 -10.85 -8.99
CA VAL A 31 4.03 -10.27 -8.43
C VAL A 31 4.82 -11.32 -7.64
N VAL A 32 4.16 -12.09 -6.78
CA VAL A 32 4.81 -13.17 -6.02
C VAL A 32 5.33 -14.25 -6.98
N ASN A 33 4.55 -14.62 -7.99
CA ASN A 33 4.94 -15.62 -8.98
C ASN A 33 6.21 -15.21 -9.76
N TYR A 34 6.32 -13.94 -10.16
CA TYR A 34 7.51 -13.44 -10.85
C TYR A 34 8.70 -13.25 -9.91
N SER A 35 8.48 -12.99 -8.62
CA SER A 35 9.59 -12.79 -7.66
C SER A 35 10.49 -14.02 -7.43
N ILE A 36 9.98 -15.22 -7.74
CA ILE A 36 10.68 -16.51 -7.59
C ILE A 36 11.15 -17.10 -8.93
N GLN A 37 10.89 -16.39 -10.03
CA GLN A 37 11.23 -16.81 -11.39
C GLN A 37 12.31 -15.91 -11.99
N GLU A 38 13.20 -16.52 -12.76
CA GLU A 38 14.13 -15.86 -13.65
C GLU A 38 13.51 -15.77 -15.04
N THR A 39 13.51 -14.58 -15.64
CA THR A 39 13.02 -14.42 -17.03
C THR A 39 14.21 -14.24 -17.94
N PHE A 40 14.47 -15.25 -18.77
CA PHE A 40 15.37 -15.08 -19.91
C PHE A 40 14.55 -14.65 -21.12
N GLY A 41 15.19 -13.94 -22.06
CA GLY A 41 14.55 -13.53 -23.31
C GLY A 41 13.84 -14.71 -24.00
N ASN A 42 12.78 -14.42 -24.76
CA ASN A 42 11.92 -15.40 -25.43
C ASN A 42 10.90 -16.14 -24.53
N ASN A 43 10.38 -15.49 -23.46
CA ASN A 43 9.34 -16.02 -22.57
C ASN A 43 9.72 -17.34 -21.86
N VAL A 44 11.01 -17.57 -21.62
CA VAL A 44 11.46 -18.73 -20.87
C VAL A 44 11.61 -18.34 -19.40
N PHE A 45 10.73 -18.86 -18.57
CA PHE A 45 10.76 -18.66 -17.13
C PHE A 45 11.43 -19.86 -16.46
N LEU A 46 12.54 -19.60 -15.76
CA LEU A 46 13.25 -20.61 -14.98
C LEU A 46 13.00 -20.38 -13.50
N TRP A 47 12.94 -21.46 -12.73
CA TRP A 47 12.78 -21.35 -11.27
C TRP A 47 14.08 -20.88 -10.61
N SER A 48 14.04 -19.71 -9.97
CA SER A 48 15.19 -19.11 -9.26
C SER A 48 15.07 -19.22 -7.74
N GLY A 49 13.86 -19.54 -7.23
CA GLY A 49 13.59 -19.72 -5.81
C GLY A 49 13.83 -18.44 -5.02
N THR A 50 14.70 -18.49 -4.02
CA THR A 50 15.01 -17.36 -3.12
C THR A 50 16.25 -16.56 -3.52
N THR A 51 16.88 -16.89 -4.65
CA THR A 51 18.16 -16.32 -5.06
C THR A 51 18.12 -14.79 -5.17
N TRP A 52 17.08 -14.25 -5.81
CA TRP A 52 16.89 -12.80 -5.95
C TRP A 52 16.69 -12.09 -4.62
N PHE A 53 15.91 -12.67 -3.72
CA PHE A 53 15.72 -12.12 -2.38
C PHE A 53 17.04 -12.07 -1.62
N GLN A 54 17.83 -13.15 -1.67
CA GLN A 54 19.14 -13.18 -1.02
C GLN A 54 20.08 -12.12 -1.59
N GLN A 55 20.16 -11.99 -2.92
CA GLN A 55 21.02 -10.99 -3.57
C GLN A 55 20.63 -9.57 -3.19
N ILE A 56 19.34 -9.22 -3.29
CA ILE A 56 18.83 -7.88 -2.94
C ILE A 56 19.07 -7.57 -1.45
N LEU A 57 18.85 -8.55 -0.56
CA LEU A 57 19.08 -8.37 0.88
C LEU A 57 20.55 -8.15 1.24
N HIS A 58 21.50 -8.53 0.38
CA HIS A 58 22.93 -8.27 0.60
C HIS A 58 23.47 -7.08 -0.21
N ASP A 59 22.64 -6.43 -1.05
CA ASP A 59 23.06 -5.30 -1.87
C ASP A 59 23.08 -3.98 -1.06
N THR A 60 24.25 -3.37 -0.95
CA THR A 60 24.45 -2.09 -0.27
C THR A 60 23.68 -0.95 -0.92
N ASN A 61 23.53 -0.96 -2.25
CA ASN A 61 22.79 0.06 -2.98
C ASN A 61 21.30 0.00 -2.67
N PHE A 62 20.75 -1.22 -2.53
CA PHE A 62 19.38 -1.42 -2.09
C PHE A 62 19.17 -0.86 -0.68
N HIS A 63 20.05 -1.20 0.26
CA HIS A 63 19.97 -0.68 1.64
C HIS A 63 20.03 0.85 1.72
N ASP A 64 20.93 1.47 0.97
CA ASP A 64 21.04 2.93 0.95
C ASP A 64 19.84 3.60 0.29
N SER A 65 19.30 3.02 -0.77
CA SER A 65 18.07 3.49 -1.42
C SER A 65 16.85 3.35 -0.50
N LEU A 66 16.73 2.22 0.19
CA LEU A 66 15.65 1.95 1.14
C LEU A 66 15.69 2.91 2.34
N LYS A 67 16.87 3.15 2.91
CA LYS A 67 17.07 4.16 3.96
C LYS A 67 16.64 5.55 3.49
N ARG A 68 17.07 5.98 2.30
CA ARG A 68 16.69 7.28 1.72
C ARG A 68 15.17 7.37 1.52
N GLN A 69 14.54 6.32 1.02
CA GLN A 69 13.08 6.27 0.84
C GLN A 69 12.34 6.45 2.17
N ILE A 70 12.72 5.71 3.21
CA ILE A 70 12.08 5.79 4.52
C ILE A 70 12.23 7.20 5.12
N ILE A 71 13.44 7.76 5.07
CA ILE A 71 13.70 9.13 5.57
C ILE A 71 12.88 10.15 4.79
N PHE A 72 12.86 10.05 3.45
CA PHE A 72 12.11 10.96 2.60
C PHE A 72 10.60 10.89 2.88
N THR A 73 10.02 9.69 2.91
CA THR A 73 8.59 9.51 3.25
C THR A 73 8.30 10.04 4.66
N GLY A 74 9.17 9.77 5.63
CA GLY A 74 9.02 10.29 6.99
C GLY A 74 9.02 11.82 7.05
N LEU A 75 9.96 12.48 6.37
CA LEU A 75 10.03 13.94 6.28
C LEU A 75 8.79 14.53 5.59
N VAL A 76 8.33 13.92 4.49
CA VAL A 76 7.13 14.37 3.78
C VAL A 76 5.90 14.27 4.69
N LEU A 77 5.70 13.16 5.39
CA LEU A 77 4.57 13.00 6.32
C LEU A 77 4.65 13.98 7.49
N LEU A 78 5.84 14.21 8.03
CA LEU A 78 6.07 15.18 9.12
C LEU A 78 5.64 16.59 8.72
N ILE A 79 5.75 16.96 7.45
CA ILE A 79 5.31 18.27 6.94
C ILE A 79 3.83 18.24 6.51
N GLN A 80 3.41 17.21 5.76
CA GLN A 80 2.07 17.14 5.18
C GLN A 80 0.98 16.97 6.24
N VAL A 81 1.20 16.17 7.28
CA VAL A 81 0.18 15.92 8.30
C VAL A 81 -0.13 17.19 9.11
N PRO A 82 0.85 17.93 9.66
CA PRO A 82 0.57 19.19 10.34
C PRO A 82 0.00 20.25 9.41
N LEU A 83 0.52 20.38 8.19
CA LEU A 83 0.01 21.35 7.21
C LEU A 83 -1.46 21.07 6.88
N GLY A 84 -1.80 19.80 6.60
CA GLY A 84 -3.17 19.37 6.35
C GLY A 84 -4.09 19.65 7.55
N LEU A 85 -3.60 19.43 8.77
CA LEU A 85 -4.34 19.72 9.99
C LEU A 85 -4.59 21.23 10.18
N VAL A 86 -3.58 22.08 10.00
CA VAL A 86 -3.72 23.54 10.09
C VAL A 86 -4.71 24.05 9.05
N ILE A 87 -4.62 23.59 7.80
CA ILE A 87 -5.57 23.97 6.74
C ILE A 87 -6.99 23.55 7.12
N ALA A 88 -7.18 22.33 7.62
CA ALA A 88 -8.49 21.85 8.05
C ALA A 88 -9.07 22.70 9.20
N LEU A 89 -8.23 23.18 10.12
CA LEU A 89 -8.65 24.09 11.20
C LEU A 89 -8.99 25.50 10.71
N CYS A 90 -8.32 25.98 9.65
CA CYS A 90 -8.58 27.27 9.04
C CYS A 90 -9.76 27.24 8.04
N MET A 91 -10.25 26.07 7.65
CA MET A 91 -11.35 25.94 6.70
C MET A 91 -12.68 26.39 7.34
N PRO A 92 -13.42 27.33 6.72
CA PRO A 92 -14.68 27.81 7.26
C PRO A 92 -15.71 26.68 7.33
N ARG A 93 -16.45 26.61 8.45
CA ARG A 93 -17.44 25.56 8.70
C ARG A 93 -18.67 25.61 7.77
N LYS A 94 -18.81 26.69 6.99
CA LYS A 94 -19.89 26.89 6.01
C LYS A 94 -19.30 27.43 4.72
N GLY A 95 -19.80 26.95 3.58
CA GLY A 95 -19.42 27.47 2.27
C GLY A 95 -20.03 28.86 2.03
N PRO A 96 -19.53 29.61 1.03
CA PRO A 96 -20.04 30.95 0.70
C PRO A 96 -21.51 31.00 0.25
N TRP A 97 -22.18 29.84 0.12
CA TRP A 97 -23.57 29.68 -0.31
C TRP A 97 -24.48 29.05 0.76
N VAL A 98 -24.08 29.05 2.05
CA VAL A 98 -24.90 28.62 3.21
C VAL A 98 -24.98 29.72 4.27
#